data_AF-A0A1B7MWM8-F1
#
_entry.id   AF-A0A1B7MWM8-F1
#
_cell.length_a   1.000
_cell.length_b   1.000
_cell.length_c   1.000
_cell.angle_alpha   90.00
_cell.angle_beta   90.00
_cell.angle_gamma   90.00
#
_symmetry.space_group_name_H-M   'P 1'
#
loop_
_entity.id
_entity.type
_entity.pdbx_description
1 polymer ?
#
loop_
_entity_poly.entity_id
_entity_poly.type
_entity_poly.pdbx_seq_one_letter_code
_entity_poly.pdbx_strand_id
1 'polypeptide(L)' 'VPKFHCELSFIEMCWVFSKRVYRQFEPSSREDVLERNIIAALDSIPLETMRRFSIRSRRFIDAYRKGLNGEQAAW' A
#
# COMPACT_ATOMS: atom_id res chain seq x y z
N VAL A 1 -13.72 4.07 -7.19
CA VAL A 1 -13.42 2.78 -6.51
C VAL A 1 -14.61 2.47 -5.61
N PRO A 2 -15.18 1.26 -5.63
CA PRO A 2 -16.25 0.90 -4.70
C PRO A 2 -15.78 1.09 -3.25
N LYS A 3 -16.70 1.51 -2.36
CA LYS A 3 -16.37 1.79 -0.96
C LYS A 3 -15.90 0.52 -0.26
N PHE A 4 -14.97 0.65 0.70
CA PHE A 4 -14.44 -0.44 1.53
C PHE A 4 -13.56 -1.51 0.83
N HIS A 5 -13.02 -1.19 -0.35
CA HIS A 5 -12.14 -2.09 -1.10
C HIS A 5 -10.74 -1.50 -1.28
N CYS A 6 -9.95 -1.47 -0.21
CA CYS A 6 -8.59 -0.90 -0.22
C CYS A 6 -7.64 -1.65 -1.17
N GLU A 7 -7.90 -2.93 -1.44
CA GLU A 7 -7.15 -3.78 -2.38
C GLU A 7 -7.21 -3.30 -3.83
N LEU A 8 -8.22 -2.50 -4.19
CA LEU A 8 -8.37 -1.92 -5.53
C LEU A 8 -7.50 -0.68 -5.74
N SER A 9 -6.87 -0.17 -4.69
CA SER A 9 -6.02 1.01 -4.72
C SER A 9 -4.57 0.63 -4.41
N PHE A 10 -3.71 0.63 -5.42
CA PHE A 10 -2.30 0.23 -5.22
C PHE A 10 -1.56 1.20 -4.27
N ILE A 11 -2.00 2.46 -4.17
CA ILE A 11 -1.44 3.44 -3.25
C ILE A 11 -1.66 3.06 -1.79
N GLU A 12 -2.74 2.33 -1.45
CA GLU A 12 -2.96 1.82 -0.10
C GLU A 12 -1.93 0.76 0.26
N MET A 13 -1.50 -0.05 -0.72
CA MET A 13 -0.42 -1.03 -0.52
C MET A 13 0.94 -0.33 -0.34
N CYS A 14 1.19 0.74 -1.11
CA CYS A 14 2.36 1.60 -0.88
C CYS A 14 2.33 2.18 0.53
N TRP A 15 1.18 2.68 0.98
CA TRP A 15 1.02 3.21 2.34
C TRP A 15 1.26 2.16 3.42
N VAL A 16 0.79 0.92 3.23
CA VAL A 16 1.07 -0.20 4.14
C VAL A 16 2.58 -0.51 4.20
N PHE A 17 3.26 -0.52 3.04
CA PHE A 17 4.71 -0.72 2.99
C PHE A 17 5.44 0.39 3.74
N SER A 18 5.15 1.66 3.44
CA SER A 18 5.79 2.80 4.12
C SER A 18 5.51 2.80 5.61
N LYS A 19 4.29 2.48 6.06
CA LYS A 19 4.00 2.31 7.49
C LYS A 19 4.88 1.24 8.15
N ARG A 20 5.18 0.14 7.46
CA ARG A 20 6.08 -0.90 7.97
C ARG A 20 7.53 -0.41 8.07
N VAL A 21 7.99 0.37 7.10
CA VAL A 21 9.33 0.98 7.14
C VAL A 21 9.39 2.03 8.25
N TYR A 22 8.37 2.88 8.34
CA TYR A 22 8.28 3.94 9.33
C TYR A 22 8.41 3.42 10.77
N ARG A 23 7.78 2.28 11.07
CA ARG A 23 7.86 1.62 12.38
C ARG A 23 9.26 1.12 12.77
N GLN A 24 10.22 1.13 11.85
CA GLN A 24 11.61 0.77 12.12
C GLN A 24 12.47 1.98 12.52
N PHE A 25 11.98 3.21 12.32
CA PHE A 25 12.65 4.41 12.83
C PHE A 25 12.45 4.54 14.34
N GLU A 26 13.36 5.27 14.98
CA GLU A 26 13.23 5.59 16.40
C GLU A 26 11.98 6.47 16.65
N PRO A 27 11.19 6.18 17.69
CA PRO A 27 10.07 7.02 18.08
C PRO A 27 10.55 8.44 18.43
N SER A 28 9.78 9.43 17.99
CA SER A 28 10.05 10.85 18.31
C SER A 28 8.73 11.56 18.59
N SER A 29 8.77 12.61 19.41
CA SER A 29 7.66 13.54 19.62
C SER A 29 7.81 14.83 18.81
N ARG A 30 8.93 14.99 18.11
CA ARG A 30 9.26 16.19 17.33
C ARG A 30 8.70 16.11 15.91
N GLU A 31 7.86 17.06 15.54
CA GLU A 31 7.24 17.12 14.22
C GLU A 31 8.25 17.08 13.06
N ASP A 32 9.38 17.80 13.18
CA ASP A 32 10.43 17.81 12.16
C ASP A 32 11.07 16.44 11.91
N VAL A 33 11.16 15.62 12.95
CA VAL A 33 11.68 14.24 12.87
C VAL A 33 10.62 13.32 12.28
N LEU A 34 9.36 13.47 12.70
CA LEU A 34 8.23 12.69 12.18
C LEU A 34 8.05 12.91 10.67
N GLU A 35 8.13 14.16 10.21
CA GLU A 35 8.02 14.51 8.79
C GLU A 35 9.15 13.90 7.95
N ARG A 36 10.41 14.01 8.43
CA ARG A 36 11.55 13.39 7.74
C ARG A 36 11.42 11.88 7.65
N ASN A 37 10.98 11.24 8.73
CA ASN A 37 10.80 9.80 8.79
C ASN A 37 9.70 9.32 7.83
N ILE A 38 8.59 10.05 7.70
CA ILE A 38 7.53 9.67 6.76
C ILE A 38 7.97 9.84 5.30
N ILE A 39 8.70 10.91 4.98
CA ILE A 39 9.27 11.12 3.64
C ILE A 39 10.25 10.00 3.31
N ALA A 40 11.19 9.70 4.22
CA ALA A 40 12.15 8.60 4.03
C ALA A 40 11.45 7.24 3.88
N ALA A 41 10.39 6.97 4.63
CA ALA A 41 9.60 5.75 4.49
C ALA A 41 8.86 5.66 3.14
N LEU A 42 8.40 6.78 2.59
CA LEU A 42 7.77 6.84 1.28
C LEU A 42 8.78 6.63 0.15
N ASP A 43 9.93 7.29 0.23
CA ASP A 43 11.02 7.16 -0.77
C ASP A 43 11.66 5.77 -0.77
N SER A 44 11.55 5.02 0.33
CA SER A 44 12.07 3.66 0.43
C SER A 44 11.33 2.63 -0.44
N ILE A 45 10.14 2.94 -0.97
CA ILE A 45 9.36 1.98 -1.75
C ILE A 45 10.05 1.72 -3.10
N PRO A 46 10.50 0.48 -3.40
CA PRO A 46 11.12 0.18 -4.68
C PRO A 46 10.11 0.31 -5.83
N LEU A 47 10.55 0.80 -6.99
CA LEU A 47 9.71 0.89 -8.20
C LEU A 47 9.12 -0.48 -8.59
N GLU A 48 9.89 -1.56 -8.43
CA GLU A 48 9.42 -2.92 -8.65
C GLU A 48 8.23 -3.28 -7.75
N THR A 49 8.28 -2.89 -6.47
CA THR A 49 7.21 -3.10 -5.50
C THR A 49 5.96 -2.31 -5.90
N MET A 50 6.09 -1.05 -6.34
CA MET A 50 4.96 -0.27 -6.85
C MET A 50 4.30 -0.94 -8.06
N ARG A 51 5.11 -1.47 -9.00
CA ARG A 51 4.61 -2.22 -10.16
C ARG A 51 3.86 -3.48 -9.74
N ARG A 52 4.37 -4.23 -8.76
CA ARG A 52 3.70 -5.43 -8.21
C ARG A 52 2.36 -5.07 -7.56
N PHE A 53 2.28 -3.98 -6.79
CA PHE A 53 1.03 -3.52 -6.20
C PHE A 53 0.01 -3.11 -7.27
N SER A 54 0.44 -2.39 -8.31
CA SER A 54 -0.42 -2.04 -9.44
C SER A 54 -1.01 -3.27 -10.12
N ILE A 55 -0.19 -4.30 -10.38
CA ILE A 55 -0.64 -5.58 -10.96
C ILE A 55 -1.62 -6.28 -10.01
N ARG A 56 -1.33 -6.29 -8.70
CA ARG A 56 -2.22 -6.91 -7.70
C ARG A 56 -3.60 -6.24 -7.70
N SER A 57 -3.67 -4.91 -7.62
CA SER A 57 -4.94 -4.19 -7.69
C SER A 57 -5.68 -4.48 -9.00
N ARG A 58 -4.97 -4.58 -10.12
CA ARG A 58 -5.60 -4.95 -11.41
C ARG A 58 -6.20 -6.36 -11.39
N ARG A 59 -5.56 -7.34 -10.72
CA ARG A 59 -6.11 -8.70 -10.56
C ARG A 59 -7.39 -8.69 -9.73
N PHE A 60 -7.42 -7.93 -8.63
CA PHE A 60 -8.65 -7.78 -7.83
C PHE A 60 -9.78 -7.12 -8.64
N ILE A 61 -9.48 -6.09 -9.42
CA ILE A 61 -10.47 -5.45 -10.31
C ILE A 61 -11.05 -6.46 -11.31
N ASP A 62 -10.20 -7.27 -11.94
CA ASP A 62 -10.62 -8.30 -12.89
C ASP A 62 -11.48 -9.39 -12.21
N ALA A 63 -11.08 -9.85 -11.03
CA ALA A 63 -11.83 -10.83 -10.25
C ALA A 63 -13.23 -10.32 -9.88
N TYR A 64 -13.33 -9.08 -9.41
CA TYR A 64 -14.61 -8.47 -9.05
C TYR A 64 -15.52 -8.26 -10.26
N ARG A 65 -14.97 -7.92 -11.43
CA ARG A 65 -15.73 -7.86 -12.68
C ARG A 65 -16.32 -9.22 -13.07
N LYS A 66 -15.67 -10.31 -12.68
CA LYS A 66 -16.12 -11.69 -12.89
C LYS A 66 -17.06 -12.20 -11.79
N GLY A 67 -17.42 -11.36 -10.81
CA GLY A 67 -18.31 -11.72 -9.72
C GLY A 67 -17.64 -12.51 -8.57
N LEU A 68 -16.30 -12.58 -8.56
CA LEU A 68 -15.57 -13.19 -7.46
C LEU A 68 -15.52 -12.25 -6.26
N ASN A 69 -15.46 -12.81 -5.05
CA ASN A 69 -15.30 -12.04 -3.82
C ASN A 69 -13.81 -11.83 -3.45
N GLY A 70 -13.55 -11.06 -2.39
CA GLY A 70 -12.18 -10.72 -1.97
C GLY A 70 -11.31 -11.92 -1.59
N GLU A 71 -11.87 -12.94 -0.96
CA GLU A 71 -11.14 -14.16 -0.59
C GLU A 71 -10.75 -14.98 -1.83
N GLN A 72 -11.67 -15.09 -2.80
CA GLN A 72 -11.43 -15.75 -4.07
C GLN A 72 -10.43 -15.00 -4.94
N ALA A 73 -10.44 -13.66 -4.89
CA ALA A 73 -9.53 -12.80 -5.64
C ALA A 73 -8.11 -12.74 -5.05
N ALA A 74 -7.93 -13.14 -3.79
CA ALA A 74 -6.65 -13.09 -3.10
C ALA A 74 -5.71 -14.27 -3.43
N TRP A 75 -6.26 -15.38 -3.93
CA TRP A 75 -5.56 -16.57 -4.42
C TRP A 75 -5.12 -16.41 -5.90
#